data_AF-A0A212F861-F1
#
_entry.id   AF-A0A212F861-F1
#
_cell.length_a   1.000
_cell.length_b   1.000
_cell.length_c   1.000
_cell.angle_alpha   90.00
_cell.angle_beta   90.00
_cell.angle_gamma   90.00
#
_symmetry.space_group_name_H-M   'P 1'
#
loop_
_entity.id
_entity.type
_entity.pdbx_description
1 polymer ?
#
loop_
_entity_poly.entity_id
_entity_poly.type
_entity_poly.pdbx_seq_one_letter_code
_entity_poly.pdbx_strand_id
1 'polypeptide(L)'
;MSRLYTANLCRNSLMKSMKSSVEYVRSRFTAGKPLSELPTIRSQIGDALMTIYASESAEYFTAGLLDGYMDPDAELEVAMNFIANHAQSQILKLLAIQGVEKPQECLHQLDEMRKLSFRGETLENVNMFIALNGIHHAGRNMATDVKRLRNPLFNPSFIIKKIIADRNQEKDEPRLDLYLSEDLHPTLKKPSEQLEYCVLRMRYIVESLMSRYGTDVVMAGTAYCIGLRNGEFEMKIAACFVESTKDHVKKLLLEISEGEYLNMDHFRINFGKTVLDNKGQLLEKPTARVFW
;
A
#
# COMPACT_ATOMS: atom_id res chain seq x y z
N MET A 1 18.59 3.13 7.78
CA MET A 1 19.10 2.11 8.74
C MET A 1 18.06 1.62 9.73
N SER A 2 17.42 2.47 10.55
CA SER A 2 16.43 2.02 11.55
C SER A 2 15.22 1.30 10.95
N ARG A 3 14.70 1.76 9.81
CA ARG A 3 13.56 1.14 9.09
C ARG A 3 13.86 -0.31 8.65
N LEU A 4 15.06 -0.55 8.12
CA LEU A 4 15.48 -1.90 7.67
C LEU A 4 15.63 -2.86 8.86
N TYR A 5 16.17 -2.38 9.97
CA TYR A 5 16.25 -3.16 11.21
C TYR A 5 14.85 -3.53 11.75
N THR A 6 13.93 -2.56 11.76
CA THR A 6 12.54 -2.81 12.17
C THR A 6 11.84 -3.82 11.26
N ALA A 7 12.03 -3.74 9.94
CA ALA A 7 11.51 -4.69 8.97
C ALA A 7 11.99 -6.12 9.29
N ASN A 8 13.29 -6.28 9.50
CA ASN A 8 13.91 -7.56 9.83
C ASN A 8 13.33 -8.18 11.11
N LEU A 9 13.17 -7.40 12.18
CA LEU A 9 12.57 -7.85 13.43
C LEU A 9 11.10 -8.28 13.25
N CYS A 10 10.33 -7.52 12.47
CA CYS A 10 8.95 -7.85 12.16
C CYS A 10 8.88 -9.16 11.35
N ARG A 11 9.69 -9.31 10.31
CA ARG A 11 9.75 -10.53 9.50
C ARG A 11 10.09 -11.76 10.33
N ASN A 12 11.10 -11.65 11.20
CA ASN A 12 11.49 -12.74 12.10
C ASN A 12 10.36 -13.13 13.07
N SER A 13 9.62 -12.16 13.58
CA SER A 13 8.49 -12.38 14.49
C SER A 13 7.30 -13.04 13.76
N LEU A 14 7.04 -12.66 12.49
CA LEU A 14 6.07 -13.32 11.62
C LEU A 14 6.48 -14.76 11.30
N MET A 15 7.76 -14.99 10.96
CA MET A 15 8.29 -16.33 10.68
C MET A 15 8.15 -17.26 11.88
N LYS A 16 8.47 -16.78 13.10
CA LYS A 16 8.27 -17.55 14.33
C LYS A 16 6.79 -17.93 14.52
N SER A 17 5.90 -16.95 14.40
CA SER A 17 4.45 -17.16 14.54
C SER A 17 3.93 -18.17 13.51
N MET A 18 4.36 -18.06 12.25
CA MET A 18 4.01 -19.01 11.19
C MET A 18 4.49 -20.43 11.49
N LYS A 19 5.75 -20.60 11.95
CA LYS A 19 6.28 -21.92 12.33
C LYS A 19 5.46 -22.56 13.46
N SER A 20 5.15 -21.77 14.50
CA SER A 20 4.30 -22.23 15.60
C SER A 20 2.89 -22.62 15.13
N SER A 21 2.28 -21.85 14.22
CA SER A 21 0.99 -22.19 13.61
C SER A 21 1.04 -23.47 12.77
N VAL A 22 2.11 -23.68 12.00
CA VAL A 22 2.29 -24.90 11.18
C VAL A 22 2.45 -26.14 12.06
N GLU A 23 3.24 -26.08 13.12
CA GLU A 23 3.39 -27.17 14.10
C GLU A 23 2.05 -27.52 14.75
N TYR A 24 1.27 -26.50 15.11
CA TYR A 24 -0.06 -26.68 15.69
C TYR A 24 -1.02 -27.36 14.69
N VAL A 25 -1.13 -26.83 13.47
CA VAL A 25 -2.05 -27.33 12.44
C VAL A 25 -1.73 -28.78 12.02
N ARG A 26 -0.45 -29.17 12.00
CA ARG A 26 -0.04 -30.54 11.63
C ARG A 26 -0.49 -31.61 12.62
N SER A 27 -0.59 -31.28 13.90
CA SER A 27 -0.86 -32.25 14.97
C SER A 27 -2.35 -32.45 15.26
N ARG A 28 -3.23 -31.69 14.60
CA ARG A 28 -4.65 -31.59 14.95
C ARG A 28 -5.58 -31.95 13.79
N PHE A 29 -6.73 -32.48 14.17
CA PHE A 29 -7.79 -32.92 13.27
C PHE A 29 -9.10 -32.24 13.65
N THR A 30 -9.95 -31.98 12.66
CA THR A 30 -11.32 -31.47 12.87
C THR A 30 -12.24 -32.20 11.90
N ALA A 31 -13.40 -32.66 12.39
CA ALA A 31 -14.36 -33.44 11.61
C ALA A 31 -13.74 -34.64 10.87
N GLY A 32 -12.77 -35.32 11.51
CA GLY A 32 -12.09 -36.49 10.95
C GLY A 32 -11.04 -36.20 9.87
N LYS A 33 -10.78 -34.94 9.52
CA LYS A 33 -9.73 -34.54 8.57
C LYS A 33 -8.61 -33.74 9.25
N PRO A 34 -7.36 -33.83 8.78
CA PRO A 34 -6.27 -32.99 9.27
C PRO A 34 -6.60 -31.50 9.05
N LEU A 35 -6.29 -30.63 10.01
CA LEU A 35 -6.43 -29.18 9.83
C LEU A 35 -5.58 -28.67 8.66
N SER A 36 -4.47 -29.34 8.36
CA SER A 36 -3.59 -29.04 7.23
C SER A 36 -4.25 -29.21 5.86
N GLU A 37 -5.42 -29.86 5.76
CA GLU A 37 -6.18 -30.01 4.52
C GLU A 37 -7.20 -28.90 4.28
N LEU A 38 -7.49 -28.08 5.29
CA LEU A 38 -8.47 -27.00 5.16
C LEU A 38 -7.93 -25.89 4.24
N PRO A 39 -8.63 -25.55 3.14
CA PRO A 39 -8.17 -24.53 2.18
C PRO A 39 -7.95 -23.16 2.83
N THR A 40 -8.79 -22.77 3.78
CA THR A 40 -8.67 -21.49 4.51
C THR A 40 -7.35 -21.41 5.29
N ILE A 41 -6.96 -22.49 5.98
CA ILE A 41 -5.71 -22.54 6.74
C ILE A 41 -4.50 -22.53 5.80
N ARG A 42 -4.56 -23.29 4.69
CA ARG A 42 -3.52 -23.27 3.65
C ARG A 42 -3.34 -21.89 3.04
N SER A 43 -4.45 -21.18 2.76
CA SER A 43 -4.42 -19.82 2.24
C SER A 43 -3.78 -18.84 3.23
N GLN A 44 -4.15 -18.90 4.52
CA GLN A 44 -3.58 -18.02 5.55
C GLN A 44 -2.08 -18.25 5.76
N ILE A 45 -1.64 -19.51 5.77
CA ILE A 45 -0.20 -19.85 5.87
C ILE A 45 0.52 -19.43 4.58
N GLY A 46 -0.10 -19.60 3.41
CA GLY A 46 0.42 -19.14 2.13
C GLY A 46 0.61 -17.63 2.07
N ASP A 47 -0.39 -16.85 2.50
CA ASP A 47 -0.31 -15.39 2.62
C ASP A 47 0.85 -14.93 3.51
N ALA A 48 1.03 -15.61 4.66
CA ALA A 48 2.13 -15.33 5.58
C ALA A 48 3.49 -15.64 4.93
N LEU A 49 3.62 -16.78 4.25
CA LEU A 49 4.84 -17.16 3.54
C LEU A 49 5.19 -16.17 2.42
N MET A 50 4.20 -15.76 1.61
CA MET A 50 4.38 -14.77 0.55
C MET A 50 4.86 -13.43 1.12
N THR A 51 4.30 -13.00 2.25
CA THR A 51 4.70 -11.77 2.95
C THR A 51 6.15 -11.86 3.44
N ILE A 52 6.55 -13.00 4.02
CA ILE A 52 7.93 -13.24 4.48
C ILE A 52 8.90 -13.21 3.31
N TYR A 53 8.59 -13.92 2.21
CA TYR A 53 9.44 -14.00 1.03
C TYR A 53 9.61 -12.63 0.36
N ALA A 54 8.52 -11.87 0.19
CA ALA A 54 8.58 -10.53 -0.37
C ALA A 54 9.42 -9.58 0.50
N SER A 55 9.23 -9.61 1.82
CA SER A 55 10.01 -8.80 2.77
C SER A 55 11.49 -9.16 2.73
N GLU A 56 11.82 -10.46 2.74
CA GLU A 56 13.21 -10.91 2.71
C GLU A 56 13.90 -10.52 1.41
N SER A 57 13.23 -10.70 0.27
CA SER A 57 13.75 -10.32 -1.05
C SER A 57 14.03 -8.81 -1.13
N ALA A 58 13.10 -7.99 -0.64
CA ALA A 58 13.25 -6.54 -0.63
C ALA A 58 14.33 -6.06 0.36
N GLU A 59 14.45 -6.68 1.53
CA GLU A 59 15.52 -6.43 2.51
C GLU A 59 16.90 -6.69 1.89
N TYR A 60 17.10 -7.87 1.27
CA TYR A 60 18.37 -8.23 0.67
C TYR A 60 18.70 -7.39 -0.57
N PHE A 61 17.69 -7.04 -1.37
CA PHE A 61 17.87 -6.14 -2.50
C PHE A 61 18.37 -4.76 -2.03
N THR A 62 17.71 -4.18 -1.03
CA THR A 62 18.11 -2.87 -0.46
C THR A 62 19.48 -2.95 0.22
N ALA A 63 19.78 -4.03 0.95
CA ALA A 63 21.11 -4.22 1.53
C ALA A 63 22.19 -4.28 0.44
N GLY A 64 21.94 -5.00 -0.66
CA GLY A 64 22.83 -5.05 -1.81
C GLY A 64 23.07 -3.69 -2.47
N LEU A 65 22.04 -2.83 -2.55
CA LEU A 65 22.20 -1.45 -3.02
C LEU A 65 23.08 -0.63 -2.07
N LEU A 66 22.84 -0.73 -0.76
CA LEU A 66 23.57 0.00 0.26
C LEU A 66 25.05 -0.41 0.33
N ASP A 67 25.34 -1.69 0.17
CA ASP A 67 26.71 -2.23 0.24
C ASP A 67 27.47 -2.09 -1.09
N GLY A 68 26.74 -2.10 -2.22
CA GLY A 68 27.32 -2.16 -3.56
C GLY A 68 27.77 -0.82 -4.13
N TYR A 69 27.23 0.30 -3.64
CA TYR A 69 27.46 1.63 -4.20
C TYR A 69 27.99 2.61 -3.14
N MET A 70 28.82 3.54 -3.58
CA MET A 70 29.23 4.69 -2.75
C MET A 70 28.12 5.75 -2.83
N ASP A 71 27.46 6.01 -1.71
CA ASP A 71 26.34 6.97 -1.57
C ASP A 71 25.11 6.66 -2.47
N PRO A 72 24.45 5.50 -2.28
CA PRO A 72 23.27 5.14 -3.06
C PRO A 72 22.02 5.94 -2.65
N ASP A 73 21.26 6.41 -3.64
CA ASP A 73 19.90 6.91 -3.44
C ASP A 73 18.95 5.73 -3.21
N ALA A 74 18.93 5.22 -1.97
CA ALA A 74 18.17 4.05 -1.55
C ALA A 74 17.13 4.36 -0.45
N GLU A 75 16.86 5.64 -0.19
CA GLU A 75 15.96 6.04 0.90
C GLU A 75 14.52 5.55 0.70
N LEU A 76 14.08 5.47 -0.57
CA LEU A 76 12.75 5.06 -0.95
C LEU A 76 12.58 3.54 -0.79
N GLU A 77 13.58 2.76 -1.21
CA GLU A 77 13.66 1.30 -1.03
C GLU A 77 13.72 0.94 0.46
N VAL A 78 14.48 1.70 1.26
CA VAL A 78 14.50 1.53 2.72
C VAL A 78 13.14 1.83 3.35
N ALA A 79 12.38 2.79 2.82
CA ALA A 79 11.03 3.09 3.28
C ALA A 79 10.01 2.02 2.87
N MET A 80 10.10 1.50 1.65
CA MET A 80 9.22 0.43 1.13
C MET A 80 9.33 -0.88 1.93
N ASN A 81 10.48 -1.15 2.53
CA ASN A 81 10.69 -2.30 3.41
C ASN A 81 9.89 -2.24 4.72
N PHE A 82 9.12 -1.18 4.99
CA PHE A 82 8.31 -1.08 6.21
C PHE A 82 7.08 -2.03 6.18
N ILE A 83 7.32 -3.29 6.53
CA ILE A 83 6.31 -4.37 6.51
C ILE A 83 5.47 -4.48 7.79
N ALA A 84 5.69 -3.62 8.78
CA ALA A 84 5.22 -3.85 10.15
C ALA A 84 3.69 -4.04 10.24
N ASN A 85 2.91 -3.22 9.53
CA ASN A 85 1.45 -3.34 9.50
C ASN A 85 0.95 -4.57 8.72
N HIS A 86 1.61 -4.93 7.61
CA HIS A 86 1.30 -6.15 6.87
C HIS A 86 1.56 -7.39 7.74
N ALA A 87 2.71 -7.42 8.42
CA ALA A 87 3.10 -8.52 9.27
C ALA A 87 2.15 -8.68 10.49
N GLN A 88 1.74 -7.59 11.12
CA GLN A 88 0.72 -7.61 12.19
C GLN A 88 -0.61 -8.19 11.70
N SER A 89 -1.08 -7.76 10.52
CA SER A 89 -2.31 -8.29 9.91
C SER A 89 -2.22 -9.79 9.66
N GLN A 90 -1.08 -10.28 9.18
CA GLN A 90 -0.85 -11.71 8.97
C GLN A 90 -0.81 -12.49 10.29
N ILE A 91 -0.17 -11.97 11.35
CA ILE A 91 -0.20 -12.63 12.67
C ILE A 91 -1.63 -12.71 13.22
N LEU A 92 -2.44 -11.67 13.06
CA LEU A 92 -3.85 -11.70 13.46
C LEU A 92 -4.65 -12.77 12.72
N LYS A 93 -4.42 -12.94 11.40
CA LYS A 93 -5.03 -14.03 10.62
C LYS A 93 -4.59 -15.40 11.12
N LEU A 94 -3.32 -15.58 11.46
CA LEU A 94 -2.79 -16.83 12.02
C LEU A 94 -3.36 -17.13 13.42
N LEU A 95 -3.57 -16.11 14.25
CA LEU A 95 -4.24 -16.21 15.55
C LEU A 95 -5.73 -16.57 15.43
N ALA A 96 -6.37 -16.19 14.33
CA ALA A 96 -7.77 -16.51 14.06
C ALA A 96 -8.00 -17.98 13.65
N ILE A 97 -6.93 -18.76 13.44
CA ILE A 97 -7.05 -20.22 13.27
C ILE A 97 -7.59 -20.80 14.58
N GLN A 98 -8.80 -21.36 14.54
CA GLN A 98 -9.44 -21.93 15.72
C GLN A 98 -8.53 -22.96 16.41
N GLY A 99 -8.42 -22.82 17.73
CA GLY A 99 -7.72 -23.77 18.58
C GLY A 99 -6.23 -23.48 18.79
N VAL A 100 -5.62 -22.46 18.15
CA VAL A 100 -4.22 -22.10 18.42
C VAL A 100 -4.02 -21.89 19.94
N GLU A 101 -3.48 -22.91 20.61
CA GLU A 101 -3.25 -22.98 22.07
C GLU A 101 -2.06 -22.13 22.51
N LYS A 102 -1.38 -21.48 21.55
CA LYS A 102 -0.29 -20.53 21.76
C LYS A 102 -0.73 -19.07 21.52
N PRO A 103 -1.90 -18.60 22.02
CA PRO A 103 -2.25 -17.21 21.85
C PRO A 103 -1.23 -16.34 22.56
N GLN A 104 -0.67 -16.76 23.72
CA GLN A 104 0.28 -15.93 24.46
C GLN A 104 1.58 -15.64 23.70
N GLU A 105 2.16 -16.62 23.00
CA GLU A 105 3.40 -16.41 22.24
C GLU A 105 3.16 -15.53 21.01
N CYS A 106 2.12 -15.82 20.23
CA CYS A 106 1.77 -15.01 19.05
C CYS A 106 1.26 -13.61 19.44
N LEU A 107 0.55 -13.46 20.56
CA LEU A 107 0.16 -12.16 21.12
C LEU A 107 1.38 -11.39 21.62
N HIS A 108 2.37 -12.05 22.21
CA HIS A 108 3.63 -11.42 22.59
C HIS A 108 4.40 -10.93 21.34
N GLN A 109 4.51 -11.76 20.29
CA GLN A 109 5.11 -11.33 19.01
C GLN A 109 4.35 -10.13 18.41
N LEU A 110 3.02 -10.13 18.48
CA LEU A 110 2.17 -9.03 18.01
C LEU A 110 2.39 -7.75 18.83
N ASP A 111 2.50 -7.86 20.14
CA ASP A 111 2.75 -6.72 21.04
C ASP A 111 4.14 -6.12 20.81
N GLU A 112 5.16 -6.95 20.63
CA GLU A 112 6.51 -6.51 20.29
C GLU A 112 6.55 -5.82 18.90
N MET A 113 5.90 -6.40 17.89
CA MET A 113 5.75 -5.74 16.57
C MET A 113 5.02 -4.40 16.66
N ARG A 114 3.98 -4.33 17.51
CA ARG A 114 3.24 -3.10 17.75
C ARG A 114 4.17 -2.05 18.36
N LYS A 115 4.91 -2.38 19.41
CA LYS A 115 5.90 -1.48 20.02
C LYS A 115 6.95 -1.01 19.00
N LEU A 116 7.42 -1.89 18.12
CA LEU A 116 8.38 -1.54 17.06
C LEU A 116 7.77 -0.58 16.03
N SER A 117 6.50 -0.74 15.70
CA SER A 117 5.77 0.17 14.79
C SER A 117 5.54 1.55 15.41
N PHE A 118 5.28 1.61 16.71
CA PHE A 118 5.06 2.86 17.44
C PHE A 118 6.33 3.54 17.94
N ARG A 119 7.46 2.82 18.05
CA ARG A 119 8.78 3.39 18.39
C ARG A 119 9.44 4.12 17.22
N GLY A 120 8.91 3.96 16.01
CA GLY A 120 9.40 4.61 14.80
C GLY A 120 8.38 5.58 14.20
N GLU A 121 8.29 5.57 12.88
CA GLU A 121 7.33 6.35 12.09
C GLU A 121 6.05 5.53 11.86
N THR A 122 4.90 6.21 11.73
CA THR A 122 3.64 5.55 11.38
C THR A 122 3.64 5.14 9.90
N LEU A 123 2.87 4.10 9.54
CA LEU A 123 2.75 3.66 8.14
C LEU A 123 2.25 4.80 7.24
N GLU A 124 1.35 5.65 7.74
CA GLU A 124 0.85 6.80 7.01
C GLU A 124 1.97 7.77 6.66
N ASN A 125 2.87 8.06 7.61
CA ASN A 125 4.02 8.92 7.38
C ASN A 125 5.02 8.29 6.40
N VAL A 126 5.26 6.98 6.50
CA VAL A 126 6.13 6.26 5.56
C VAL A 126 5.55 6.25 4.14
N ASN A 127 4.27 5.94 4.00
CA ASN A 127 3.57 5.96 2.70
C ASN A 127 3.58 7.37 2.10
N MET A 128 3.40 8.38 2.93
CA MET A 128 3.48 9.77 2.50
C MET A 128 4.89 10.13 2.04
N PHE A 129 5.92 9.74 2.79
CA PHE A 129 7.31 9.93 2.40
C PHE A 129 7.61 9.29 1.04
N ILE A 130 7.17 8.05 0.82
CA ILE A 130 7.32 7.33 -0.45
C ILE A 130 6.62 8.10 -1.59
N ALA A 131 5.36 8.47 -1.39
CA ALA A 131 4.57 9.19 -2.39
C ALA A 131 5.20 10.54 -2.74
N LEU A 132 5.62 11.31 -1.73
CA LEU A 132 6.21 12.63 -1.91
C LEU A 132 7.54 12.55 -2.66
N ASN A 133 8.46 11.67 -2.25
CA ASN A 133 9.73 11.50 -2.94
C ASN A 133 9.54 11.01 -4.39
N GLY A 134 8.62 10.06 -4.60
CA GLY A 134 8.27 9.60 -5.96
C GLY A 134 7.73 10.73 -6.83
N ILE A 135 6.82 11.55 -6.30
CA ILE A 135 6.24 12.71 -6.98
C ILE A 135 7.30 13.80 -7.24
N HIS A 136 8.23 14.06 -6.31
CA HIS A 136 9.33 15.00 -6.51
C HIS A 136 10.27 14.55 -7.63
N HIS A 137 10.66 13.28 -7.62
CA HIS A 137 11.51 12.71 -8.66
C HIS A 137 10.82 12.76 -10.03
N ALA A 138 9.57 12.30 -10.10
CA ALA A 138 8.76 12.37 -11.32
C ALA A 138 8.56 13.82 -11.80
N GLY A 139 8.28 14.75 -10.88
CA GLY A 139 8.08 16.16 -11.19
C GLY A 139 9.32 16.81 -11.82
N ARG A 140 10.54 16.45 -11.38
CA ARG A 140 11.79 16.92 -12.01
C ARG A 140 11.96 16.35 -13.42
N ASN A 141 11.75 15.05 -13.58
CA ASN A 141 11.94 14.37 -14.87
C ASN A 141 10.89 14.80 -15.92
N MET A 142 9.66 15.09 -15.47
CA MET A 142 8.52 15.38 -16.33
C MET A 142 8.21 16.88 -16.46
N ALA A 143 9.04 17.75 -15.87
CA ALA A 143 8.80 19.18 -15.79
C ALA A 143 8.54 19.84 -17.15
N THR A 144 9.27 19.42 -18.18
CA THR A 144 9.13 19.97 -19.54
C THR A 144 7.80 19.61 -20.17
N ASP A 145 7.37 18.37 -20.00
CA ASP A 145 6.17 17.83 -20.60
C ASP A 145 4.93 18.37 -19.89
N VAL A 146 4.97 18.48 -18.55
CA VAL A 146 3.93 19.11 -17.74
C VAL A 146 3.77 20.60 -18.10
N LYS A 147 4.87 21.33 -18.31
CA LYS A 147 4.82 22.75 -18.75
C LYS A 147 4.14 22.91 -20.12
N ARG A 148 4.39 21.99 -21.05
CA ARG A 148 3.76 21.99 -22.38
C ARG A 148 2.27 21.63 -22.30
N LEU A 149 1.92 20.62 -21.50
CA LEU A 149 0.54 20.20 -21.25
C LEU A 149 -0.32 21.32 -20.67
N ARG A 150 0.21 22.07 -19.71
CA ARG A 150 -0.50 23.16 -19.02
C ARG A 150 -0.68 24.41 -19.89
N ASN A 151 0.04 24.53 -21.00
CA ASN A 151 -0.07 25.66 -21.94
C ASN A 151 -0.60 25.19 -23.30
N PRO A 152 -1.88 24.82 -23.38
CA PRO A 152 -2.40 24.11 -24.54
C PRO A 152 -2.36 24.94 -25.84
N LEU A 153 -2.52 26.26 -25.71
CA LEU A 153 -2.53 27.18 -26.85
C LEU A 153 -1.13 27.38 -27.48
N PHE A 154 -0.05 27.15 -26.72
CA PHE A 154 1.32 27.41 -27.18
C PHE A 154 2.03 26.15 -27.71
N ASN A 155 1.45 24.95 -27.53
CA ASN A 155 2.04 23.69 -28.00
C ASN A 155 1.02 22.73 -28.64
N PRO A 156 0.26 23.15 -29.67
CA PRO A 156 -0.83 22.36 -30.24
C PRO A 156 -0.37 21.01 -30.83
N SER A 157 0.81 20.96 -31.45
CA SER A 157 1.37 19.73 -32.03
C SER A 157 1.72 18.67 -30.98
N PHE A 158 2.18 19.10 -29.80
CA PHE A 158 2.52 18.22 -28.69
C PHE A 158 1.27 17.60 -28.06
N ILE A 159 0.21 18.40 -27.89
CA ILE A 159 -1.04 17.95 -27.27
C ILE A 159 -1.76 16.94 -28.16
N ILE A 160 -1.81 17.17 -29.47
CA ILE A 160 -2.42 16.21 -30.40
C ILE A 160 -1.67 14.87 -30.33
N LYS A 161 -0.33 14.90 -30.34
CA LYS A 161 0.48 13.68 -30.16
C LYS A 161 0.20 13.00 -28.83
N LYS A 162 0.11 13.77 -27.76
CA LYS A 162 -0.17 13.27 -26.41
C LYS A 162 -1.55 12.64 -26.30
N ILE A 163 -2.60 13.27 -26.82
CA ILE A 163 -3.96 12.71 -26.88
C ILE A 163 -3.98 11.38 -27.62
N ILE A 164 -3.24 11.27 -28.73
CA ILE A 164 -3.15 10.02 -29.50
C ILE A 164 -2.42 8.93 -28.70
N ALA A 165 -1.36 9.28 -27.98
CA ALA A 165 -0.61 8.34 -27.14
C ALA A 165 -1.40 7.89 -25.91
N ASP A 166 -2.06 8.83 -25.23
CA ASP A 166 -2.83 8.62 -24.01
C ASP A 166 -4.19 7.96 -24.28
N ARG A 167 -4.67 7.93 -25.53
CA ARG A 167 -5.91 7.24 -25.93
C ARG A 167 -5.99 5.79 -25.44
N ASN A 168 -4.86 5.09 -25.50
CA ASN A 168 -4.75 3.71 -25.03
C ASN A 168 -4.76 3.64 -23.49
N GLN A 169 -4.16 4.62 -22.83
CA GLN A 169 -4.17 4.73 -21.36
C GLN A 169 -5.58 5.08 -20.83
N GLU A 170 -6.34 5.92 -21.52
CA GLU A 170 -7.72 6.26 -21.17
C GLU A 170 -8.67 5.06 -21.29
N LYS A 171 -8.38 4.14 -22.21
CA LYS A 171 -9.13 2.89 -22.41
C LYS A 171 -8.69 1.74 -21.50
N ASP A 172 -7.75 2.00 -20.59
CA ASP A 172 -7.15 0.98 -19.72
C ASP A 172 -6.41 -0.15 -20.49
N GLU A 173 -5.93 0.16 -21.69
CA GLU A 173 -5.18 -0.75 -22.57
C GLU A 173 -3.79 -0.17 -22.90
N PRO A 174 -2.91 0.01 -21.89
CA PRO A 174 -1.58 0.55 -22.10
C PRO A 174 -0.76 -0.38 -23.00
N ARG A 175 0.05 0.21 -23.87
CA ARG A 175 1.03 -0.55 -24.67
C ARG A 175 2.21 -0.89 -23.78
N LEU A 176 2.54 -2.17 -23.69
CA LEU A 176 3.70 -2.68 -22.96
C LEU A 176 4.97 -2.39 -23.77
N ASP A 177 5.64 -1.28 -23.46
CA ASP A 177 6.81 -0.75 -24.16
C ASP A 177 8.11 -0.76 -23.34
N LEU A 178 8.08 -1.30 -22.12
CA LEU A 178 9.23 -1.48 -21.23
C LEU A 178 9.91 -2.84 -21.41
N TYR A 179 9.21 -3.82 -22.01
CA TYR A 179 9.73 -5.15 -22.35
C TYR A 179 10.32 -5.92 -21.16
N LEU A 180 9.74 -5.77 -19.96
CA LEU A 180 10.27 -6.38 -18.73
C LEU A 180 10.34 -7.92 -18.80
N SER A 181 9.52 -8.51 -19.66
CA SER A 181 9.53 -9.95 -19.91
C SER A 181 10.81 -10.48 -20.55
N GLU A 182 11.63 -9.62 -21.17
CA GLU A 182 12.87 -10.02 -21.84
C GLU A 182 14.03 -10.19 -20.84
N ASP A 183 14.01 -9.45 -19.75
CA ASP A 183 15.02 -9.50 -18.68
C ASP A 183 14.79 -10.63 -17.67
N LEU A 184 13.63 -11.28 -17.73
CA LEU A 184 13.20 -12.30 -16.78
C LEU A 184 13.16 -13.69 -17.43
N HIS A 185 13.24 -14.72 -16.59
CA HIS A 185 13.10 -16.10 -17.07
C HIS A 185 11.73 -16.29 -17.77
N PRO A 186 11.63 -17.01 -18.90
CA PRO A 186 10.40 -17.10 -19.71
C PRO A 186 9.15 -17.56 -18.96
N THR A 187 9.31 -18.32 -17.87
CA THR A 187 8.20 -18.74 -17.01
C THR A 187 7.52 -17.59 -16.27
N LEU A 188 8.19 -16.44 -16.16
CA LEU A 188 7.71 -15.22 -15.49
C LEU A 188 7.14 -14.19 -16.46
N LYS A 189 6.98 -14.54 -17.75
CA LYS A 189 6.47 -13.61 -18.77
C LYS A 189 5.11 -12.99 -18.41
N LYS A 190 4.16 -13.81 -17.94
CA LYS A 190 2.83 -13.32 -17.56
C LYS A 190 2.87 -12.35 -16.36
N PRO A 191 3.51 -12.67 -15.23
CA PRO A 191 3.62 -11.73 -14.12
C PRO A 191 4.49 -10.50 -14.44
N SER A 192 5.47 -10.60 -15.34
CA SER A 192 6.25 -9.44 -15.77
C SER A 192 5.43 -8.44 -16.59
N GLU A 193 4.60 -8.94 -17.52
CA GLU A 193 3.66 -8.09 -18.28
C GLU A 193 2.65 -7.39 -17.36
N GLN A 194 2.20 -8.06 -16.29
CA GLN A 194 1.33 -7.48 -15.27
C GLN A 194 2.04 -6.39 -14.44
N LEU A 195 3.31 -6.61 -14.09
CA LEU A 195 4.10 -5.60 -13.38
C LEU A 195 4.33 -4.37 -14.26
N GLU A 196 4.66 -4.59 -15.53
CA GLU A 196 4.83 -3.54 -16.53
C GLU A 196 3.55 -2.71 -16.71
N TYR A 197 2.40 -3.38 -16.81
CA TYR A 197 1.08 -2.74 -16.79
C TYR A 197 0.93 -1.80 -15.58
N CYS A 198 1.18 -2.31 -14.36
CA CYS A 198 1.06 -1.51 -13.13
C CYS A 198 1.97 -0.28 -13.12
N VAL A 199 3.21 -0.41 -13.59
CA VAL A 199 4.16 0.71 -13.69
C VAL A 199 3.67 1.76 -14.68
N LEU A 200 3.16 1.35 -15.84
CA LEU A 200 2.61 2.25 -16.86
C LEU A 200 1.38 3.00 -16.36
N ARG A 201 0.49 2.32 -15.62
CA ARG A 201 -0.68 2.95 -14.98
C ARG A 201 -0.26 3.96 -13.91
N MET A 202 0.73 3.61 -13.08
CA MET A 202 1.26 4.52 -12.08
C MET A 202 1.85 5.79 -12.73
N ARG A 203 2.65 5.63 -13.79
CA ARG A 203 3.17 6.76 -14.59
C ARG A 203 2.02 7.64 -15.07
N TYR A 204 1.03 7.07 -15.76
CA TYR A 204 -0.12 7.81 -16.30
C TYR A 204 -0.88 8.63 -15.24
N ILE A 205 -1.11 8.05 -14.06
CA ILE A 205 -1.76 8.74 -12.94
C ILE A 205 -0.92 9.93 -12.47
N VAL A 206 0.39 9.74 -12.28
CA VAL A 206 1.30 10.80 -11.87
C VAL A 206 1.33 11.94 -12.90
N GLU A 207 1.36 11.64 -14.20
CA GLU A 207 1.33 12.70 -15.23
C GLU A 207 0.01 13.46 -15.23
N SER A 208 -1.11 12.74 -15.10
CA SER A 208 -2.46 13.32 -15.06
C SER A 208 -2.61 14.26 -13.87
N LEU A 209 -2.10 13.83 -12.71
CA LEU A 209 -2.10 14.58 -11.46
C LEU A 209 -1.24 15.85 -11.61
N MET A 210 -0.02 15.73 -12.14
CA MET A 210 0.89 16.86 -12.40
C MET A 210 0.35 17.84 -13.44
N SER A 211 -0.30 17.35 -14.49
CA SER A 211 -0.91 18.21 -15.51
C SER A 211 -2.00 19.10 -14.91
N ARG A 212 -2.86 18.52 -14.05
CA ARG A 212 -3.98 19.25 -13.42
C ARG A 212 -3.50 20.23 -12.36
N TYR A 213 -2.67 19.77 -11.41
CA TYR A 213 -2.36 20.53 -10.20
C TYR A 213 -0.95 21.13 -10.18
N GLY A 214 -0.03 20.69 -11.04
CA GLY A 214 1.30 21.26 -11.16
C GLY A 214 2.11 21.14 -9.86
N THR A 215 2.80 22.22 -9.49
CA THR A 215 3.65 22.27 -8.28
C THR A 215 2.87 22.22 -6.98
N ASP A 216 1.57 22.48 -7.00
CA ASP A 216 0.74 22.55 -5.79
C ASP A 216 0.64 21.19 -5.08
N VAL A 217 0.74 20.10 -5.85
CA VAL A 217 0.80 18.72 -5.35
C VAL A 217 2.03 18.50 -4.48
N VAL A 218 3.16 18.99 -4.99
CA VAL A 218 4.47 18.86 -4.38
C VAL A 218 4.52 19.74 -3.13
N MET A 219 3.95 20.95 -3.21
CA MET A 219 3.89 21.90 -2.11
C MET A 219 2.94 21.44 -1.00
N ALA A 220 1.77 20.87 -1.32
CA ALA A 220 0.85 20.32 -0.32
C ALA A 220 1.49 19.19 0.51
N GLY A 221 2.21 18.27 -0.14
CA GLY A 221 2.94 17.21 0.57
C GLY A 221 4.13 17.75 1.38
N THR A 222 4.84 18.74 0.86
CA THR A 222 5.98 19.36 1.56
C THR A 222 5.51 20.19 2.76
N ALA A 223 4.39 20.91 2.63
CA ALA A 223 3.79 21.76 3.67
C ALA A 223 3.40 20.99 4.93
N TYR A 224 2.92 19.76 4.78
CA TYR A 224 2.67 18.86 5.90
C TYR A 224 3.97 18.41 6.58
N CYS A 225 4.98 17.97 5.82
CA CYS A 225 6.26 17.52 6.38
C CYS A 225 6.99 18.61 7.16
N ILE A 226 6.81 19.89 6.79
CA ILE A 226 7.39 21.05 7.50
C ILE A 226 6.47 21.63 8.59
N GLY A 227 5.29 21.04 8.82
CA GLY A 227 4.38 21.45 9.89
C GLY A 227 3.73 22.82 9.69
N LEU A 228 3.47 23.23 8.43
CA LEU A 228 2.76 24.49 8.18
C LEU A 228 1.34 24.44 8.75
N ARG A 229 0.87 25.61 9.24
CA ARG A 229 -0.39 25.80 9.99
C ARG A 229 -1.64 25.26 9.29
N ASN A 230 -1.62 25.13 7.95
CA ASN A 230 -2.71 24.58 7.12
C ASN A 230 -2.30 23.35 6.28
N GLY A 231 -1.09 22.79 6.46
CA GLY A 231 -0.61 21.66 5.66
C GLY A 231 -1.47 20.40 5.82
N GLU A 232 -2.12 20.24 6.98
CA GLU A 232 -3.07 19.16 7.24
C GLU A 232 -4.34 19.27 6.36
N PHE A 233 -4.75 20.48 5.98
CA PHE A 233 -5.93 20.71 5.13
C PHE A 233 -5.61 20.47 3.65
N GLU A 234 -4.48 20.98 3.17
CA GLU A 234 -3.97 20.70 1.82
C GLU A 234 -3.70 19.21 1.61
N MET A 235 -3.22 18.54 2.66
CA MET A 235 -3.04 17.10 2.64
C MET A 235 -4.34 16.32 2.75
N LYS A 236 -5.36 16.80 3.49
CA LYS A 236 -6.70 16.20 3.43
C LYS A 236 -7.28 16.30 2.02
N ILE A 237 -6.98 17.36 1.26
CA ILE A 237 -7.40 17.47 -0.16
C ILE A 237 -6.60 16.51 -1.05
N ALA A 238 -5.27 16.43 -0.88
CA ALA A 238 -4.43 15.50 -1.63
C ALA A 238 -4.74 14.03 -1.29
N ALA A 239 -4.98 13.71 -0.02
CA ALA A 239 -5.46 12.41 0.45
C ALA A 239 -6.87 12.12 -0.04
N CYS A 240 -7.78 13.10 -0.09
CA CYS A 240 -9.12 12.92 -0.69
C CYS A 240 -9.01 12.68 -2.20
N PHE A 241 -8.04 13.30 -2.89
CA PHE A 241 -7.76 13.04 -4.30
C PHE A 241 -7.14 11.64 -4.51
N VAL A 242 -6.17 11.26 -3.69
CA VAL A 242 -5.57 9.91 -3.71
C VAL A 242 -6.57 8.86 -3.28
N GLU A 243 -7.47 9.12 -2.33
CA GLU A 243 -8.57 8.22 -1.94
C GLU A 243 -9.62 8.11 -3.07
N SER A 244 -9.91 9.22 -3.78
CA SER A 244 -10.75 9.20 -4.99
C SER A 244 -10.09 8.47 -6.17
N THR A 245 -8.75 8.43 -6.22
CA THR A 245 -7.98 7.71 -7.24
C THR A 245 -7.71 6.26 -6.82
N LYS A 246 -7.64 6.01 -5.51
CA LYS A 246 -7.61 4.70 -4.87
C LYS A 246 -8.88 3.97 -5.21
N ASP A 247 -10.05 4.59 -5.17
CA ASP A 247 -11.26 3.95 -5.69
C ASP A 247 -11.17 3.58 -7.17
N HIS A 248 -10.35 4.27 -7.98
CA HIS A 248 -10.14 3.94 -9.40
C HIS A 248 -9.13 2.79 -9.59
N VAL A 249 -7.98 2.83 -8.90
CA VAL A 249 -6.95 1.77 -8.95
C VAL A 249 -7.42 0.51 -8.22
N LYS A 250 -8.12 0.70 -7.10
CA LYS A 250 -8.78 -0.34 -6.33
C LYS A 250 -10.05 -0.82 -7.02
N LYS A 251 -10.81 0.01 -7.79
CA LYS A 251 -11.82 -0.50 -8.74
C LYS A 251 -11.17 -1.37 -9.79
N LEU A 252 -10.08 -0.94 -10.42
CA LEU A 252 -9.43 -1.75 -11.45
C LEU A 252 -8.89 -3.07 -10.89
N LEU A 253 -8.40 -3.08 -9.64
CA LEU A 253 -8.00 -4.30 -8.92
C LEU A 253 -9.18 -5.14 -8.39
N LEU A 254 -10.29 -4.50 -7.97
CA LEU A 254 -11.50 -5.14 -7.43
C LEU A 254 -12.45 -5.62 -8.53
N GLU A 255 -12.60 -4.92 -9.64
CA GLU A 255 -13.36 -5.33 -10.84
C GLU A 255 -12.71 -6.55 -11.50
N ILE A 256 -11.40 -6.75 -11.27
CA ILE A 256 -10.69 -7.98 -11.60
C ILE A 256 -10.94 -9.09 -10.56
N SER A 257 -11.24 -8.77 -9.30
CA SER A 257 -11.39 -9.78 -8.23
C SER A 257 -12.83 -10.15 -7.87
N GLU A 258 -13.76 -9.21 -7.76
CA GLU A 258 -15.14 -9.42 -7.30
C GLU A 258 -16.06 -8.34 -7.88
N GLY A 259 -17.09 -8.76 -8.62
CA GLY A 259 -18.16 -7.88 -9.09
C GLY A 259 -18.99 -7.28 -7.94
N GLU A 260 -19.43 -6.03 -8.15
CA GLU A 260 -20.45 -5.24 -7.43
C GLU A 260 -20.32 -5.04 -5.90
N TYR A 261 -19.98 -3.81 -5.45
CA TYR A 261 -20.89 -2.85 -4.77
C TYR A 261 -20.10 -1.71 -4.05
N LEU A 262 -20.35 -0.48 -4.53
CA LEU A 262 -20.22 0.89 -4.00
C LEU A 262 -19.57 1.15 -2.62
N ASN A 263 -18.57 2.06 -2.60
CA ASN A 263 -17.84 2.50 -1.40
C ASN A 263 -18.52 3.74 -0.74
N MET A 264 -18.72 3.69 0.59
CA MET A 264 -19.55 4.60 1.43
C MET A 264 -18.75 5.72 2.13
N ASP A 265 -17.67 6.19 1.51
CA ASP A 265 -16.64 6.98 2.22
C ASP A 265 -17.09 8.39 2.65
N HIS A 266 -18.08 8.99 1.97
CA HIS A 266 -18.69 10.25 2.39
C HIS A 266 -19.34 10.17 3.79
N PHE A 267 -19.93 9.02 4.14
CA PHE A 267 -20.58 8.84 5.44
C PHE A 267 -19.56 8.62 6.56
N ARG A 268 -18.44 7.94 6.28
CA ARG A 268 -17.40 7.64 7.28
C ARG A 268 -16.76 8.91 7.84
N ILE A 269 -16.49 9.89 6.98
CA ILE A 269 -15.90 11.18 7.37
C ILE A 269 -16.89 12.00 8.20
N ASN A 270 -18.17 12.04 7.80
CA ASN A 270 -19.20 12.74 8.57
C ASN A 270 -19.44 12.07 9.93
N PHE A 271 -19.52 10.73 10.01
CA PHE A 271 -19.66 10.03 11.29
C PHE A 271 -18.47 10.25 12.20
N GLY A 272 -17.24 10.22 11.68
CA GLY A 272 -16.04 10.50 12.46
C GLY A 272 -16.08 11.89 13.09
N LYS A 273 -16.47 12.91 12.32
CA LYS A 273 -16.64 14.28 12.82
C LYS A 273 -17.70 14.36 13.92
N THR A 274 -18.89 13.79 13.70
CA THR A 274 -19.97 13.84 14.69
C THR A 274 -19.61 13.07 15.98
N VAL A 275 -18.89 11.95 15.90
CA VAL A 275 -18.44 11.17 17.07
C VAL A 275 -17.45 11.94 17.93
N LEU A 276 -16.55 12.68 17.29
CA LEU A 276 -15.55 13.51 17.98
C LEU A 276 -16.20 14.72 18.67
N ASP A 277 -17.17 15.35 18.00
CA ASP A 277 -17.91 16.50 18.56
C ASP A 277 -18.80 16.08 19.76
N ASN A 278 -19.32 14.85 19.77
CA ASN A 278 -20.21 14.32 20.81
C ASN A 278 -19.50 13.48 21.90
N LYS A 279 -18.18 13.63 22.09
CA LYS A 279 -17.39 12.89 23.10
C LYS A 279 -17.59 11.36 23.08
N GLY A 280 -17.79 10.78 21.90
CA GLY A 280 -17.81 9.32 21.72
C GLY A 280 -19.17 8.62 21.87
N GLN A 281 -20.27 9.34 22.08
CA GLN A 281 -21.60 8.72 22.25
C GLN A 281 -22.57 9.20 21.15
N LEU A 282 -22.68 8.44 20.04
CA LEU A 282 -23.64 8.71 18.96
C LEU A 282 -24.74 7.66 18.82
N LEU A 283 -24.46 6.44 19.25
CA LEU A 283 -25.37 5.31 19.10
C LEU A 283 -25.92 4.98 20.49
N GLU A 284 -27.16 5.41 20.73
CA GLU A 284 -27.92 4.89 21.86
C GLU A 284 -28.24 3.42 21.61
N LYS A 285 -28.13 2.60 22.66
CA LYS A 285 -28.57 1.21 22.57
C LYS A 285 -30.06 1.22 22.17
N PRO A 286 -30.53 0.30 21.31
CA PRO A 286 -31.95 0.22 20.94
C PRO A 286 -32.91 0.09 22.15
N THR A 287 -32.40 -0.33 23.30
CA THR A 287 -33.10 -0.46 24.58
C THR A 287 -33.18 0.83 25.41
N ALA A 288 -32.58 1.93 24.97
CA ALA A 288 -32.59 3.21 25.68
C ALA A 288 -33.89 4.01 25.48
N ARG A 289 -34.75 3.59 24.53
CA ARG A 289 -36.09 4.18 24.38
C ARG A 289 -37.01 3.68 25.50
N VAL A 290 -37.29 4.56 26.46
CA VAL A 290 -38.44 4.40 27.36
C VAL A 290 -39.66 4.87 26.57
N PHE A 291 -40.51 3.93 26.16
CA PHE A 291 -41.83 4.27 25.63
C PHE A 291 -42.67 4.81 26.79
N TRP A 292 -43.08 6.09 26.70
CA TRP A 292 -44.19 6.64 27.48
C TRP A 292 -45.37 6.82 26.54
#